data_AF-A0A4R4V2A2-F1
#
_entry.id   AF-A0A4R4V2A2-F1
#
_cell.length_a   1.000
_cell.length_b   1.000
_cell.length_c   1.000
_cell.angle_alpha   90.00
_cell.angle_beta   90.00
_cell.angle_gamma   90.00
#
_symmetry.space_group_name_H-M   'P 1'
#
loop_
_entity.id
_entity.type
_entity.pdbx_description
1 polymer ?
#
loop_
_entity_poly.entity_id
_entity_poly.type
_entity_poly.pdbx_seq_one_letter_code
_entity_poly.pdbx_strand_id
1 'polypeptide(L)' 'MTPEERKLAVVFCQAQWLLEDAAHDVPADRYTRHQSETLAATLEELAGLVRARVCPVQSAITERPSRLQEEK' A
#
# COMPACT_ATOMS: atom_id res chain seq x y z
N MET A 1 6.95 13.83 7.21
CA MET A 1 6.35 12.98 6.15
C MET A 1 7.44 12.10 5.55
N THR A 2 7.45 10.81 5.90
CA THR A 2 8.37 9.83 5.31
C THR A 2 8.05 9.59 3.83
N PRO A 3 9.01 9.08 3.02
CA PRO A 3 8.76 8.74 1.62
C PRO A 3 7.56 7.80 1.41
N GLU A 4 7.35 6.87 2.33
CA GLU A 4 6.24 5.91 2.29
C GLU A 4 4.89 6.59 2.54
N GLU A 5 4.83 7.55 3.48
CA GLU A 5 3.58 8.31 3.72
C GLU A 5 3.24 9.20 2.52
N ARG A 6 4.25 9.77 1.85
CA ARG A 6 4.05 10.52 0.61
C ARG A 6 3.50 9.62 -0.48
N LYS A 7 4.09 8.43 -0.68
CA LYS A 7 3.62 7.46 -1.67
C LYS A 7 2.17 7.06 -1.39
N LEU A 8 1.86 6.73 -0.13
CA LEU A 8 0.51 6.38 0.29
C LEU A 8 -0.49 7.50 0.01
N ALA A 9 -0.17 8.75 0.37
CA ALA A 9 -1.03 9.90 0.10
C ALA A 9 -1.30 10.08 -1.41
N VAL A 10 -0.28 9.92 -2.25
CA VAL A 10 -0.42 10.01 -3.70
C VAL A 10 -1.33 8.90 -4.24
N VAL A 11 -1.12 7.65 -3.82
CA VAL A 11 -1.92 6.52 -4.29
C VAL A 11 -3.38 6.63 -3.80
N PHE A 12 -3.62 7.17 -2.60
CA PHE A 12 -4.97 7.50 -2.14
C PHE A 12 -5.68 8.49 -3.07
N CYS A 13 -5.03 9.59 -3.42
CA CYS A 13 -5.62 10.58 -4.32
C CYS A 13 -5.91 9.99 -5.71
N GLN A 14 -5.01 9.15 -6.23
CA GLN A 14 -5.23 8.47 -7.51
C GLN A 14 -6.43 7.52 -7.46
N ALA A 15 -6.54 6.71 -6.40
CA ALA A 15 -7.68 5.83 -6.20
C ALA A 15 -8.99 6.62 -6.12
N GLN A 16 -9.00 7.75 -5.42
CA GLN A 16 -10.18 8.63 -5.33
C GLN A 16 -10.63 9.10 -6.71
N TRP A 17 -9.72 9.65 -7.52
CA TRP A 17 -10.07 10.13 -8.87
C TRP A 17 -10.59 9.02 -9.78
N LEU A 18 -9.93 7.86 -9.78
CA LEU A 18 -10.37 6.73 -10.61
C LEU A 18 -11.75 6.18 -10.19
N LEU A 19 -12.06 6.22 -8.90
CA LEU A 19 -13.38 5.83 -8.38
C LEU A 19 -14.46 6.86 -8.78
N GLU A 20 -14.14 8.16 -8.73
CA GLU A 20 -15.03 9.22 -9.18
C GLU A 20 -15.32 9.10 -10.69
N ASP A 21 -14.30 8.89 -11.52
CA ASP A 21 -14.44 8.66 -12.96
C ASP A 21 -15.28 7.40 -13.24
N ALA A 22 -15.00 6.29 -12.54
CA ALA A 22 -15.77 5.05 -12.70
C ALA A 22 -17.24 5.24 -12.31
N ALA A 23 -17.52 5.93 -11.20
CA ALA A 23 -18.89 6.23 -10.78
C ALA A 23 -19.64 7.10 -11.79
N HIS A 24 -18.92 7.95 -12.52
CA HIS A 24 -19.48 8.78 -13.58
C HIS A 24 -19.72 7.99 -14.89
N ASP A 25 -18.77 7.16 -15.32
CA ASP A 25 -18.77 6.53 -16.64
C ASP A 25 -19.50 5.17 -16.69
N VAL A 26 -19.56 4.43 -15.59
CA VAL A 26 -20.24 3.12 -15.53
C VAL A 26 -21.74 3.24 -15.87
N PRO A 27 -22.51 4.17 -15.28
CA PRO A 27 -23.93 4.33 -15.62
C PRO A 27 -24.17 4.76 -17.07
N ALA A 28 -23.17 5.38 -17.70
CA ALA A 28 -23.24 5.85 -19.08
C ALA A 28 -22.74 4.81 -20.10
N ASP A 29 -22.36 3.61 -19.66
CA ASP A 29 -21.74 2.55 -20.48
C ASP A 29 -20.48 3.04 -21.24
N ARG A 30 -19.77 4.02 -20.66
CA ARG A 30 -18.51 4.56 -21.20
C ARG A 30 -17.28 4.01 -20.49
N TYR A 31 -17.49 3.24 -19.42
CA TYR A 31 -16.40 2.69 -18.63
C TYR A 31 -15.72 1.54 -19.36
N THR A 32 -14.49 1.78 -19.80
CA THR A 32 -13.74 0.85 -20.63
C THR A 32 -13.05 -0.23 -19.81
N ARG A 33 -12.73 -1.36 -20.47
CA ARG A 33 -11.89 -2.42 -19.88
C ARG A 33 -10.55 -1.88 -19.38
N HIS A 34 -9.93 -0.97 -20.13
CA HIS A 34 -8.66 -0.37 -19.74
C HIS A 34 -8.78 0.43 -18.44
N GLN A 35 -9.81 1.27 -18.31
CA GLN A 35 -10.07 1.99 -17.05
C GLN A 35 -10.31 1.03 -15.87
N SER A 36 -11.02 -0.09 -16.11
CA SER A 36 -11.22 -1.12 -15.10
C SER A 36 -9.91 -1.78 -14.66
N GLU A 37 -9.01 -2.09 -15.60
CA GLU A 37 -7.69 -2.67 -15.30
C GLU A 37 -6.81 -1.67 -14.54
N THR A 38 -6.83 -0.39 -14.92
CA THR A 38 -6.13 0.68 -14.21
C THR A 38 -6.63 0.83 -12.77
N LEU A 39 -7.95 0.89 -12.57
CA LEU A 39 -8.53 1.00 -11.23
C LEU A 39 -8.17 -0.21 -10.37
N ALA A 40 -8.26 -1.43 -10.90
CA ALA A 40 -7.89 -2.64 -10.18
C ALA A 40 -6.42 -2.61 -9.72
N ALA A 41 -5.49 -2.28 -10.62
CA ALA A 41 -4.07 -2.19 -10.29
C ALA A 41 -3.77 -1.12 -9.20
N THR A 42 -4.41 0.05 -9.29
CA THR A 42 -4.26 1.10 -8.26
C THR A 42 -4.80 0.67 -6.90
N LEU A 43 -5.94 -0.03 -6.86
CA LEU A 43 -6.51 -0.55 -5.62
C LEU A 43 -5.65 -1.66 -4.99
N GLU A 44 -5.03 -2.51 -5.81
CA GLU A 44 -4.08 -3.53 -5.35
C GLU A 44 -2.83 -2.89 -4.72
N GLU A 45 -2.26 -1.88 -5.37
CA GLU A 45 -1.13 -1.12 -4.81
C GLU A 45 -1.51 -0.45 -3.49
N LEU A 46 -2.67 0.21 -3.43
CA LEU A 46 -3.16 0.86 -2.22
C LEU A 46 -3.33 -0.15 -1.08
N ALA A 47 -3.94 -1.31 -1.36
CA ALA A 47 -4.12 -2.37 -0.38
C ALA A 47 -2.76 -2.88 0.15
N GLY A 48 -1.75 -3.00 -0.72
CA GLY A 48 -0.38 -3.33 -0.33
C GLY A 48 0.22 -2.31 0.63
N LEU A 49 0.14 -1.02 0.30
CA LEU A 49 0.69 0.06 1.12
C LEU A 49 0.00 0.18 2.49
N VAL A 50 -1.33 0.01 2.54
CA VAL A 50 -2.09 0.03 3.80
C VAL A 50 -1.69 -1.15 4.68
N ARG A 51 -1.59 -2.36 4.12
CA ARG A 51 -1.16 -3.55 4.89
C ARG A 51 0.26 -3.41 5.44
N ALA A 52 1.18 -2.85 4.66
CA ALA A 52 2.55 -2.61 5.10
C ALA A 52 2.64 -1.66 6.30
N ARG A 53 1.67 -0.74 6.45
CA ARG A 53 1.57 0.12 7.64
C ARG A 53 0.94 -0.56 8.85
N VAL A 54 -0.11 -1.36 8.62
CA VAL A 54 -0.90 -1.98 9.70
C VAL A 54 -0.20 -3.21 10.27
N CYS A 55 0.62 -3.88 9.47
CA CYS A 55 1.47 -4.98 9.92
C CYS A 55 2.91 -4.47 10.07
N PRO A 56 3.28 -3.85 11.20
CA PRO A 56 4.69 -3.72 11.53
C PRO A 56 5.16 -5.15 11.82
N VAL A 57 5.78 -5.79 10.83
CA VAL A 57 6.71 -6.88 11.11
C VAL A 57 7.83 -6.25 11.91
N GLN A 58 7.64 -6.13 13.22
CA GLN A 58 8.72 -6.07 14.19
C GLN A 58 9.42 -7.43 14.11
N SER A 59 10.23 -7.64 13.08
CA SER A 59 11.36 -8.55 13.17
C SER A 59 12.44 -7.88 14.02
N ALA A 60 12.08 -7.53 15.25
CA ALA A 60 13.00 -7.54 16.36
C ALA A 60 13.09 -9.00 16.85
N ILE A 61 13.56 -9.90 15.99
CA ILE A 61 14.27 -11.07 16.50
C ILE A 61 15.66 -10.54 16.78
N THR A 62 15.76 -9.96 17.98
CA THR A 62 16.98 -9.55 18.66
C THR A 62 18.08 -10.57 18.42
N GLU A 63 19.07 -10.18 17.62
CA GLU A 63 20.43 -10.67 17.79
C GLU A 63 20.76 -10.58 19.29
N ARG A 64 20.82 -11.73 19.95
CA ARG A 64 21.31 -11.83 21.32
C ARG A 64 22.79 -12.19 21.23
N PRO A 65 23.73 -11.23 21.27
CA PRO A 65 25.12 -11.56 21.46
C PRO A 65 25.30 -11.95 22.93
N SER A 66 25.00 -13.20 23.28
CA SER A 66 25.43 -13.75 24.55
C SER A 66 26.91 -14.09 24.46
N ARG A 67 27.75 -13.05 24.50
CA ARG A 67 29.08 -13.15 25.08
C ARG A 67 28.92 -13.28 26.60
N LEU A 68 28.94 -14.51 27.08
CA LEU A 68 29.51 -14.89 28.37
C LEU A 68 30.68 -15.80 27.93
N GLN A 69 31.96 -15.42 27.98
CA GLN A 69 32.68 -14.89 29.14
C GLN A 69 32.23 -15.55 30.43
N GLU A 70 32.44 -16.86 30.52
CA GLU A 70 32.95 -17.45 31.76
C GLU A 70 34.39 -17.90 31.49
N GLU A 71 35.30 -17.05 31.97
CA GLU A 71 36.69 -17.40 32.25
C GLU A 71 36.74 -18.32 33.48
N LYS A 72 37.71 -19.24 33.43
CA LYS A 72 38.29 -20.11 34.49
C LYS A 72 37.69 -21.50 34.71
#